data_AF-A0A7C4FIG1-F1
#
_entry.id   AF-A0A7C4FIG1-F1
#
_cell.length_a   1.000
_cell.length_b   1.000
_cell.length_c   1.000
_cell.angle_alpha   90.00
_cell.angle_beta   90.00
_cell.angle_gamma   90.00
#
_symmetry.space_group_name_H-M   'P 1'
#
loop_
_entity.id
_entity.type
_entity.pdbx_description
1 polymer ?
#
loop_
_entity_poly.entity_id
_entity_poly.type
_entity_poly.pdbx_seq_one_letter_code
_entity_poly.pdbx_strand_id
1 'polypeptide(L)' 'MRMSPSAFMVFLGVDMDLSSYPTLTVDPDNEVHIAINSNADPSLAPRGKASVTIATFANYHEFPERGTREYD' A
#
# COMPACT_ATOMS: atom_id res chain seq x y z
N MET A 1 -1.79 -26.07 8.50
CA MET A 1 -1.00 -24.89 8.89
C MET A 1 -1.78 -23.66 8.44
N ARG A 2 -2.22 -22.78 9.35
CA ARG A 2 -2.84 -21.49 8.94
C ARG A 2 -1.69 -20.64 8.38
N MET A 3 -1.56 -20.52 7.07
CA MET A 3 -0.61 -19.59 6.48
C MET A 3 -1.04 -18.17 6.84
N SER A 4 -0.08 -17.29 7.11
CA SER A 4 -0.40 -15.87 7.20
C SER A 4 -0.91 -15.40 5.84
N PRO A 5 -1.93 -14.54 5.79
CA PRO A 5 -2.36 -13.95 4.54
C PRO A 5 -1.19 -13.21 3.89
N SER A 6 -1.11 -13.25 2.56
CA SER A 6 -0.15 -12.44 1.81
C SER A 6 -0.73 -11.04 1.63
N ALA A 7 0.12 -10.05 1.36
CA ALA A 7 -0.30 -8.68 1.11
C ALA A 7 0.21 -8.24 -0.26
N PHE A 8 -0.63 -7.55 -1.01
CA PHE A 8 -0.24 -6.80 -2.19
C PHE A 8 -0.11 -5.33 -1.80
N MET A 9 1.02 -4.72 -2.15
CA MET A 9 1.35 -3.35 -1.74
C MET A 9 1.74 -2.50 -2.95
N VAL A 10 1.22 -1.28 -3.00
CA VAL A 10 1.55 -0.27 -3.99
C VAL A 10 2.14 0.94 -3.28
N PHE A 11 3.26 1.44 -3.80
CA PHE A 11 3.93 2.64 -3.30
C PHE A 11 3.77 3.75 -4.33
N LEU A 12 3.20 4.89 -3.90
CA LEU A 12 2.85 6.00 -4.76
C LEU A 12 3.46 7.30 -4.24
N GLY A 13 4.15 8.02 -5.12
CA GLY A 13 4.42 9.44 -4.93
C GLY A 13 3.32 10.26 -5.57
N VAL A 14 2.63 11.08 -4.80
CA VAL A 14 1.48 11.88 -5.27
C VAL A 14 1.84 13.36 -5.26
N ASP A 15 1.56 14.06 -6.36
CA ASP A 15 1.75 15.51 -6.48
C ASP A 15 0.58 16.29 -5.87
N MET A 16 0.35 16.06 -4.58
CA MET A 16 -0.68 16.76 -3.80
C MET A 16 -0.32 16.76 -2.30
N ASP A 17 -0.80 17.78 -1.59
CA ASP A 17 -0.68 17.85 -0.13
C ASP A 17 -1.81 17.05 0.52
N LEU A 18 -1.45 16.00 1.24
CA LEU A 18 -2.37 15.14 1.98
C LEU A 18 -2.26 15.31 3.50
N SER A 19 -1.57 16.35 3.97
CA SER A 19 -1.33 16.58 5.41
C SER A 19 -2.61 16.75 6.25
N SER A 20 -3.72 17.12 5.62
CA SER A 20 -5.04 17.23 6.29
C SER A 20 -5.74 15.88 6.50
N TYR A 21 -5.26 14.80 5.88
CA TYR A 21 -5.83 13.47 6.00
C TYR A 21 -5.17 12.66 7.12
N PRO A 22 -5.87 11.66 7.69
CA PRO A 22 -5.27 10.76 8.67
C PRO A 22 -4.05 10.03 8.10
N THR A 23 -3.02 9.83 8.92
CA THR A 23 -1.81 9.07 8.54
C THR A 23 -2.13 7.64 8.12
N LEU A 24 -3.13 7.02 8.74
CA LEU A 24 -3.58 5.66 8.42
C LEU A 24 -5.09 5.65 8.28
N THR A 25 -5.58 5.11 7.16
CA THR A 25 -6.99 4.85 6.89
C THR A 25 -7.14 3.36 6.61
N VAL A 26 -8.10 2.71 7.27
CA VAL A 26 -8.37 1.28 7.11
C VAL A 26 -9.83 1.12 6.72
N ASP A 27 -10.07 0.47 5.59
CA ASP A 27 -11.37 -0.03 5.19
C ASP A 27 -11.44 -1.52 5.52
N PRO A 28 -12.07 -1.91 6.64
CA PRO A 28 -12.14 -3.31 7.06
C PRO A 28 -13.08 -4.15 6.19
N ASP A 29 -14.03 -3.52 5.48
CA ASP A 29 -14.99 -4.23 4.63
C ASP A 29 -14.34 -4.64 3.31
N ASN A 30 -13.46 -3.79 2.77
CA ASN A 30 -12.72 -4.06 1.53
C ASN A 30 -11.27 -4.54 1.76
N GLU A 31 -10.86 -4.69 3.03
CA GLU A 31 -9.51 -5.11 3.41
C GLU A 31 -8.41 -4.22 2.78
N VAL A 32 -8.66 -2.91 2.70
CA VAL A 32 -7.73 -1.92 2.15
C VAL A 32 -7.15 -1.07 3.27
N HIS A 33 -5.83 -0.95 3.25
CA HIS A 33 -5.06 -0.13 4.17
C HIS A 33 -4.33 0.95 3.38
N ILE A 34 -4.57 2.22 3.72
CA ILE A 34 -3.90 3.37 3.10
C ILE A 34 -3.07 4.06 4.18
N ALA A 35 -1.77 4.12 3.98
CA ALA A 35 -0.83 4.84 4.83
C ALA A 35 -0.25 6.03 4.06
N ILE A 36 -0.41 7.24 4.60
CA ILE A 36 0.21 8.45 4.08
C ILE A 36 1.54 8.61 4.84
N ASN A 37 2.58 7.96 4.34
CA ASN A 37 3.87 7.86 5.01
C ASN A 37 4.46 9.23 5.34
N SER A 38 4.28 10.21 4.43
CA SER A 38 4.76 11.58 4.63
C SER A 38 4.06 12.35 5.76
N ASN A 39 2.89 11.87 6.22
CA ASN A 39 2.23 12.43 7.42
C ASN A 39 2.85 11.88 8.71
N ALA A 40 3.48 10.69 8.67
CA ALA A 40 4.26 10.14 9.78
C ALA A 40 5.68 10.71 9.81
N ASP A 41 6.30 10.87 8.63
CA ASP A 41 7.63 11.43 8.45
C ASP A 41 7.68 12.33 7.21
N PRO A 42 7.68 13.67 7.39
CA PRO A 42 7.73 14.63 6.28
C PRO A 42 8.96 14.52 5.38
N SER A 43 10.03 13.83 5.79
CA SER A 43 11.21 13.61 4.94
C SER A 43 10.95 12.64 3.79
N LEU A 44 9.85 11.86 3.86
CA LEU A 44 9.49 10.85 2.87
C LEU A 44 8.83 11.42 1.61
N ALA A 45 8.54 12.73 1.57
CA ALA A 45 8.06 13.40 0.37
C ALA A 45 8.55 14.86 0.30
N PRO A 46 8.74 15.44 -0.91
CA PRO A 46 8.98 16.87 -1.05
C PRO A 46 7.81 17.70 -0.50
N ARG A 47 8.08 18.97 -0.15
CA ARG A 47 7.05 19.90 0.34
C ARG A 47 5.88 20.02 -0.65
N GLY A 48 4.66 19.88 -0.14
CA GLY A 48 3.41 19.95 -0.93
C GLY A 48 3.09 18.67 -1.71
N LYS A 49 3.86 17.59 -1.51
CA LYS A 49 3.64 16.27 -2.11
C LYS A 49 3.46 15.23 -1.01
N ALA A 50 2.99 14.05 -1.38
CA ALA A 50 2.77 12.95 -0.45
C ALA A 50 3.42 11.65 -0.91
N SER A 51 3.86 10.85 0.06
CA SER A 51 4.26 9.45 -0.13
C SER A 51 3.17 8.58 0.49
N VAL A 52 2.59 7.69 -0.32
CA VAL A 52 1.44 6.87 0.07
C VAL A 52 1.74 5.40 -0.18
N THR A 53 1.42 4.56 0.79
CA THR A 53 1.39 3.10 0.65
C THR A 53 -0.05 2.65 0.68
N ILE A 54 -0.46 1.86 -0.30
CA ILE A 54 -1.75 1.17 -0.32
C ILE A 54 -1.46 -0.33 -0.20
N ALA A 55 -2.08 -1.00 0.76
CA ALA A 55 -1.94 -2.42 0.97
C ALA A 55 -3.31 -3.08 1.01
N THR A 56 -3.42 -4.27 0.45
CA THR A 56 -4.61 -5.13 0.59
C THR A 56 -4.18 -6.57 0.77
N PHE A 57 -5.07 -7.39 1.34
CA PHE A 57 -4.81 -8.83 1.38
C PHE A 57 -4.84 -9.39 -0.04
N ALA A 58 -3.92 -10.30 -0.30
CA ALA A 58 -3.87 -11.04 -1.55
C ALA A 58 -3.69 -12.51 -1.22
N ASN A 59 -4.40 -13.38 -1.94
CA ASN A 59 -4.14 -14.80 -1.82
C ASN A 59 -2.93 -15.15 -2.68
N TYR A 60 -1.90 -15.76 -2.09
CA TYR A 60 -0.71 -16.19 -2.83
C TYR A 60 -1.07 -17.07 -4.04
N HIS A 61 -2.15 -17.84 -3.95
CA HIS A 61 -2.65 -18.70 -5.03
C HIS A 61 -3.33 -17.96 -6.19
N GLU A 62 -3.60 -16.66 -6.05
CA GLU A 62 -4.10 -15.82 -7.16
C GLU A 62 -2.97 -15.30 -8.04
N PHE A 63 -1.71 -15.42 -7.60
CA PHE A 63 -0.56 -15.10 -8.42
C PHE A 63 -0.16 -16.29 -9.28
N PRO A 64 0.33 -16.06 -10.52
CA PRO A 64 0.92 -17.10 -11.34
C PRO A 64 2.06 -17.82 -10.63
N GLU A 65 2.36 -19.05 -11.04
CA GLU A 65 3.49 -19.79 -10.46
C GLU A 65 4.81 -19.06 -10.76
N ARG A 66 5.63 -18.87 -9.73
CA ARG A 66 6.91 -18.16 -9.84
C ARG A 66 7.81 -18.85 -10.87
N GLY A 67 8.31 -18.08 -11.84
CA GLY A 67 9.14 -18.60 -12.94
C GLY A 67 8.35 -18.97 -14.21
N THR A 68 7.04 -18.70 -14.24
CA THR A 68 6.25 -18.73 -15.48
C THR A 68 6.31 -17.38 -16.20
N ARG A 69 6.06 -17.39 -17.51
CA ARG A 69 5.96 -16.16 -18.32
C ARG A 69 4.90 -15.18 -17.81
N GLU A 70 3.86 -15.68 -17.16
CA GLU A 70 2.75 -14.88 -16.63
C GLU A 70 3.14 -14.15 -15.33
N TYR A 71 4.23 -14.59 -14.68
CA TYR A 71 4.76 -13.98 -13.46
C TYR A 71 5.71 -12.79 -13.75
N ASP A 72 6.33 -12.72 -14.93
CA ASP A 72 7.34 -11.72 -15.33
C ASP A 72 6.75 -10.44 -15.95
#